data_AF-A0A959KWA4-F1
#
_entry.id   AF-A0A959KWA4-F1
#
_cell.length_a   1.000
_cell.length_b   1.000
_cell.length_c   1.000
_cell.angle_alpha   90.00
_cell.angle_beta   90.00
_cell.angle_gamma   90.00
#
_symmetry.space_group_name_H-M   'P 1'
#
loop_
_entity.id
_entity.type
_entity.pdbx_description
1 polymer ?
#
loop_
_entity_poly.entity_id
_entity_poly.type
_entity_poly.pdbx_seq_one_letter_code
_entity_poly.pdbx_strand_id
1 'polypeptide(L)' 'AKALIADYGATDRSVCEVLFGNSAPLGKLPFELPSSMEAVQKQKADLPHDSQDPLYAYGFGLRYAPSPSQ' A
#
# COMPACT_ATOMS: atom_id res chain seq x y z
N ALA A 1 0.89 0.18 -17.21
CA ALA A 1 1.23 1.04 -16.05
C ALA A 1 2.48 0.48 -15.36
N LYS A 2 3.34 1.32 -14.76
CA LYS A 2 4.57 0.88 -14.05
C LYS A 2 4.54 1.09 -12.53
N ALA A 3 3.60 1.89 -12.02
CA ALA A 3 3.43 2.17 -10.60
C ALA A 3 1.94 2.31 -10.27
N LEU A 4 1.60 2.07 -9.01
CA LEU A 4 0.26 2.23 -8.44
C LEU A 4 0.40 2.94 -7.09
N ILE A 5 -0.44 3.94 -6.83
CA ILE A 5 -0.53 4.63 -5.54
C ILE A 5 -1.93 4.34 -4.99
N ALA A 6 -1.99 3.85 -3.76
CA ALA A 6 -3.23 3.73 -3.02
C ALA A 6 -3.46 5.03 -2.24
N ASP A 7 -4.56 5.71 -2.54
CA ASP A 7 -5.00 6.91 -1.86
C ASP A 7 -6.24 6.60 -1.00
N TYR A 8 -6.23 7.09 0.25
CA TYR A 8 -7.27 6.91 1.26
C TYR A 8 -7.92 8.23 1.68
N GLY A 9 -7.90 9.24 0.80
CA GLY A 9 -8.49 10.56 1.04
C GLY A 9 -7.46 11.66 1.29
N ALA A 10 -6.25 11.51 0.74
CA ALA A 10 -5.27 12.58 0.71
C ALA A 10 -5.74 13.71 -0.24
N THR A 11 -5.17 14.90 -0.06
CA THR A 11 -5.39 15.98 -1.02
C THR A 11 -4.60 15.72 -2.30
N ASP A 12 -5.10 16.18 -3.45
CA ASP A 12 -4.39 16.08 -4.74
C ASP A 12 -2.96 16.61 -4.66
N ARG A 13 -2.77 17.71 -3.90
CA ARG A 13 -1.45 18.27 -3.65
C ARG A 13 -0.53 17.26 -2.97
N SER A 14 -0.99 16.62 -1.89
CA SER A 14 -0.20 15.62 -1.16
C SER A 14 0.20 14.44 -2.06
N VAL A 15 -0.72 13.98 -2.92
CA VAL A 15 -0.43 12.90 -3.89
C VAL A 15 0.63 13.34 -4.89
N CYS A 16 0.53 14.56 -5.43
CA CYS A 16 1.51 15.13 -6.36
C CYS A 16 2.89 15.31 -5.72
N GLU A 17 3.00 15.80 -4.48
CA GLU A 17 4.29 15.95 -3.79
C GLU A 17 5.03 14.61 -3.69
N VAL A 18 4.31 13.52 -3.42
CA VAL A 18 4.89 12.18 -3.42
C VAL A 18 5.23 11.75 -4.84
N LEU A 19 4.29 11.83 -5.79
CA LEU A 19 4.46 11.38 -7.17
C LEU A 19 5.68 12.00 -7.88
N PHE A 20 5.93 13.30 -7.65
CA PHE A 20 7.07 14.02 -8.24
C PHE A 20 8.37 13.89 -7.43
N GLY A 21 8.35 13.18 -6.29
CA GLY A 21 9.55 12.94 -5.49
C GLY A 21 9.93 14.09 -4.54
N ASN A 22 9.10 15.12 -4.42
CA ASN A 22 9.31 16.21 -3.48
C ASN A 22 9.16 15.74 -2.02
N SER A 23 8.37 14.69 -1.80
CA SER A 23 8.22 14.00 -0.51
C SER A 23 8.33 12.49 -0.68
N ALA A 24 8.93 11.81 0.30
CA ALA A 24 9.06 10.36 0.26
C ALA A 24 7.75 9.66 0.69
N PRO A 25 7.35 8.54 0.04
CA PRO A 25 6.25 7.73 0.51
C PRO A 25 6.64 7.02 1.81
N LEU A 26 5.89 7.29 2.87
CA LEU A 26 6.08 6.67 4.19
C LEU A 26 4.88 5.81 4.62
N GLY A 27 3.77 5.88 3.87
CA GLY A 27 2.54 5.16 4.15
C GLY A 27 2.72 3.65 4.13
N LYS A 28 1.97 2.97 4.99
CA LYS A 28 1.89 1.51 5.06
C LYS A 28 0.43 1.11 5.01
N LEU A 29 0.14 -0.02 4.38
CA LEU A 29 -1.22 -0.52 4.27
C LEU A 29 -1.83 -0.77 5.66
N PRO A 30 -3.00 -0.19 5.96
CA PRO A 30 -3.67 -0.34 7.26
C PRO A 30 -4.43 -1.67 7.38
N PHE A 31 -4.52 -2.45 6.31
CA PHE A 31 -5.08 -3.80 6.25
C PHE A 31 -4.34 -4.60 5.17
N GLU A 32 -4.48 -5.92 5.17
CA GLU A 32 -3.93 -6.76 4.10
C GLU A 32 -4.77 -6.64 2.82
N LEU A 33 -4.11 -6.57 1.66
CA LEU A 33 -4.82 -6.60 0.39
C LEU A 33 -5.06 -8.06 -0.01
N PRO A 34 -6.32 -8.49 -0.14
CA PRO A 34 -6.66 -9.86 -0.52
C PRO A 34 -6.19 -10.16 -1.95
N SER A 35 -5.82 -11.41 -2.21
CA SER A 35 -5.45 -11.89 -3.55
C SER A 35 -6.65 -12.04 -4.48
N SER A 36 -7.87 -12.21 -3.95
CA SER A 36 -9.10 -12.33 -4.73
C SER A 36 -10.36 -12.02 -3.91
N MET A 37 -11.50 -11.86 -4.58
CA MET A 37 -12.81 -11.73 -3.92
C MET A 37 -13.20 -12.99 -3.14
N GLU A 38 -12.73 -14.17 -3.56
CA GLU A 38 -12.94 -15.41 -2.82
C GLU A 38 -12.16 -15.39 -1.49
N ALA A 39 -10.93 -14.85 -1.50
CA ALA A 39 -10.15 -14.66 -0.28
C ALA A 39 -10.85 -13.71 0.71
N VAL A 40 -11.50 -12.65 0.22
CA VAL A 40 -12.33 -11.75 1.05
C VAL A 40 -13.48 -12.51 1.71
N GLN A 41 -14.21 -13.33 0.95
CA GLN A 41 -15.36 -14.07 1.49
C GLN A 41 -14.95 -15.12 2.54
N LYS A 42 -13.74 -15.69 2.42
CA LYS A 42 -13.19 -16.65 3.39
C LYS A 42 -12.57 -15.97 4.61
N GLN A 43 -12.25 -14.69 4.53
CA GLN A 43 -11.65 -13.93 5.62
C GLN A 43 -12.63 -13.86 6.79
N LYS A 44 -12.19 -14.27 7.98
CA LYS A 44 -12.99 -14.16 9.20
C LYS A 44 -12.97 -12.73 9.68
N ALA A 45 -14.13 -12.09 9.73
CA ALA A 45 -14.26 -10.70 10.17
C ALA A 45 -13.74 -10.47 11.61
N ASP A 46 -13.77 -11.51 12.45
CA ASP A 46 -13.37 -11.43 13.86
C ASP A 46 -11.87 -11.64 14.10
N LEU A 47 -11.09 -11.99 13.07
CA LEU A 47 -9.65 -12.22 13.21
C LEU A 47 -8.84 -11.37 12.21
N PRO A 48 -8.06 -10.40 12.69
CA PRO A 48 -7.17 -9.64 11.81
C PRO A 48 -6.05 -10.54 11.27
N HIS A 49 -5.69 -10.32 10.00
CA HIS A 49 -4.56 -10.97 9.33
C HIS A 49 -4.66 -12.50 9.12
N ASP A 50 -5.88 -13.03 8.95
CA ASP A 50 -6.12 -14.48 8.74
C ASP A 50 -6.05 -14.89 7.24
N SER A 51 -5.67 -13.99 6.33
CA SER A 51 -5.50 -14.38 4.91
C SER A 51 -4.29 -15.28 4.74
N GLN A 52 -4.50 -16.48 4.18
CA GLN A 52 -3.41 -17.42 3.92
C GLN A 52 -2.41 -16.94 2.87
N ASP A 53 -2.87 -16.16 1.89
CA ASP A 53 -2.03 -15.65 0.78
C ASP A 53 -2.50 -14.25 0.34
N PRO A 54 -2.16 -13.20 1.11
CA PRO A 54 -2.51 -11.83 0.77
C PRO A 54 -1.61 -11.31 -0.38
N LEU A 55 -2.20 -10.58 -1.33
CA LEU A 55 -1.44 -9.93 -2.41
C LEU A 55 -0.45 -8.90 -1.85
N TYR A 56 -0.85 -8.18 -0.80
CA TYR A 56 0.04 -7.36 0.01
C TYR A 56 -0.31 -7.54 1.48
N ALA A 57 0.68 -7.91 2.29
CA ALA A 57 0.48 -8.07 3.74
C ALA A 57 0.19 -6.73 4.43
N TYR A 58 -0.37 -6.81 5.64
CA TYR A 58 -0.48 -5.65 6.52
C TYR A 58 0.87 -4.97 6.73
N GLY A 59 0.87 -3.65 6.74
CA GLY A 59 2.08 -2.86 6.93
C GLY A 59 2.98 -2.79 5.68
N PHE A 60 2.58 -3.39 4.56
CA PHE A 60 3.31 -3.27 3.29
C PHE A 60 3.33 -1.81 2.79
N GLY A 61 4.46 -1.37 2.27
CA GLY A 61 4.65 -0.03 1.71
C GLY A 61 6.03 0.09 1.07
N LEU A 62 6.08 0.62 -0.14
CA LEU A 62 7.34 0.82 -0.87
C LEU A 62 7.96 2.18 -0.52
N ARG A 63 9.29 2.26 -0.64
CA ARG A 63 10.05 3.50 -0.51
C ARG A 63 10.80 3.79 -1.80
N TYR A 64 11.09 5.07 -2.04
CA TYR A 64 12.03 5.43 -3.10
C TYR A 64 13.41 4.86 -2.80
N ALA A 65 14.08 4.39 -3.83
CA ALA A 65 15.46 3.99 -3.72
C ALA A 65 16.26 5.19 -3.21
N PRO A 66 17.23 4.98 -2.30
CA PRO A 66 18.12 6.07 -1.91
C PRO A 66 18.77 6.65 -3.16
N SER A 67 18.80 7.98 -3.27
CA SER A 67 19.52 8.64 -4.36
C SER A 67 20.97 8.13 -4.34
N PRO A 68 21.55 7.76 -5.51
CA PRO A 68 22.95 7.37 -5.55
C PRO A 68 23.78 8.53 -4.96
N SER A 69 24.63 8.20 -3.99
CA SER A 69 25.63 9.13 -3.46
C SER A 69 26.44 9.68 -4.64
N GLN A 70 26.37 10.99 -4.85
CA GLN A 70 27.31 11.69 -5.73
C GLN A 70 28.74 11.58 -5.18
#